data_AF-A0A6A5FY91-F1
#
_entry.id   AF-A0A6A5FY91-F1
#
_cell.length_a   1.000
_cell.length_b   1.000
_cell.length_c   1.000
_cell.angle_alpha   90.00
_cell.angle_beta   90.00
_cell.angle_gamma   90.00
#
_symmetry.space_group_name_H-M   'P 1'
#
loop_
_entity.id
_entity.type
_entity.pdbx_description
1 polymer ?
#
loop_
_entity_poly.entity_id
_entity_poly.type
_entity_poly.pdbx_seq_one_letter_code
_entity_poly.pdbx_strand_id
1 'polypeptide(L)'
;MSSTPVEEPKKEEQDGCKLEFNIFGEFLDDIEHENAGILNSNKPATEKDIDSLIKFIGGFQYWPLLNEDCKIEVVKYLDYPSRCKLERCSRADYEAVGKTPIEVYSVAIIENETIHSSLSKEQFDNVTVCVQFDHDYNSEKRFELIFSQLGDDTEVRWLQLNPRNRLESRNLILKSCNYYVEAVKFGEKWMKKGNYEMKELNIVMTNYPFEISQIKFLPRCKSISIAANDMEMIRWWFQKIPDQLENLHITTKFDKKRETWAIPSEFLNAPQIMLTPVLYFCSSVAFTDEQFLNLKANNISFDCVNITEDGINQYIKKWVSGKGVENFKRALLWSNENYDESAITHGLELRPWDSDFEEEAAGFCWGFNTRFFRGTCYQIYSKIDPYESLTLRMSDDCVSIYKTGRRAERNGKTYSYYSMP
;
A
#
# COMPACT_ATOMS: atom_id res chain seq x y z
N MET A 1 -24.13 -64.71 27.18
CA MET A 1 -23.65 -63.32 27.26
C MET A 1 -22.52 -63.18 26.27
N SER A 2 -22.85 -62.67 25.09
CA SER A 2 -21.95 -62.45 23.95
C SER A 2 -22.17 -61.00 23.55
N SER A 3 -21.11 -60.20 23.59
CA SER A 3 -21.13 -58.79 23.19
C SER A 3 -20.07 -58.60 22.11
N THR A 4 -20.56 -58.45 20.90
CA THR A 4 -19.87 -58.07 19.67
C THR A 4 -19.22 -56.68 19.83
N PRO A 5 -18.01 -56.44 19.31
CA PRO A 5 -17.47 -55.08 19.19
C PRO A 5 -18.09 -54.40 17.97
N VAL A 6 -18.47 -53.13 18.14
CA VAL A 6 -18.92 -52.24 17.07
C VAL A 6 -17.69 -51.65 16.39
N GLU A 7 -17.56 -51.84 15.07
CA GLU A 7 -16.62 -51.12 14.22
C GLU A 7 -17.09 -49.67 14.03
N GLU A 8 -16.23 -48.71 14.38
CA GLU A 8 -16.39 -47.31 13.94
C GLU A 8 -15.86 -47.17 12.50
N PRO A 9 -16.53 -46.38 11.64
CA PRO A 9 -16.10 -46.20 10.27
C PRO A 9 -14.86 -45.29 10.21
N LYS A 10 -13.83 -45.76 9.49
CA LYS A 10 -12.69 -44.95 9.08
C LYS A 10 -13.19 -43.72 8.34
N LYS A 11 -12.97 -42.52 8.91
CA LYS A 11 -13.01 -41.28 8.15
C LYS A 11 -11.85 -41.31 7.16
N GLU A 12 -12.17 -41.34 5.88
CA GLU A 12 -11.23 -40.98 4.82
C GLU A 12 -10.75 -39.55 5.11
N GLU A 13 -9.47 -39.43 5.46
CA GLU A 13 -8.76 -38.15 5.43
C GLU A 13 -8.79 -37.67 3.98
N GLN A 14 -9.61 -36.66 3.71
CA GLN A 14 -9.43 -35.83 2.52
C GLN A 14 -8.04 -35.22 2.62
N ASP A 15 -7.16 -35.73 1.77
CA ASP A 15 -5.80 -35.27 1.54
C ASP A 15 -5.86 -33.79 1.14
N GLY A 16 -5.76 -32.91 2.14
CA GLY A 16 -5.74 -31.47 1.96
C GLY A 16 -4.52 -31.11 1.14
N CYS A 17 -4.76 -30.68 -0.10
CA CYS A 17 -3.74 -30.27 -1.07
C CYS A 17 -2.62 -29.45 -0.42
N LYS A 18 -1.45 -30.08 -0.20
CA LYS A 18 -0.18 -29.39 -0.03
C LYS A 18 0.10 -28.60 -1.30
N LEU A 19 -0.07 -27.27 -1.26
CA LEU A 19 0.33 -26.39 -2.35
C LEU A 19 1.86 -26.32 -2.43
N GLU A 20 2.45 -27.06 -3.36
CA GLU A 20 3.85 -26.93 -3.74
C GLU A 20 4.01 -25.92 -4.88
N PHE A 21 4.23 -24.65 -4.53
CA PHE A 21 4.71 -23.69 -5.52
C PHE A 21 6.16 -24.03 -5.90
N ASN A 22 6.46 -24.05 -7.19
CA ASN A 22 7.82 -24.31 -7.70
C ASN A 22 8.52 -22.98 -8.02
N ILE A 23 8.47 -22.04 -7.06
CA ILE A 23 9.04 -20.69 -7.19
C ILE A 23 10.54 -20.76 -7.52
N PHE A 24 11.25 -21.78 -7.02
CA PHE A 24 12.68 -21.99 -7.29
C PHE A 24 12.98 -22.54 -8.69
N GLY A 25 12.04 -23.23 -9.34
CA GLY A 25 12.17 -23.60 -10.75
C GLY A 25 12.18 -22.36 -11.65
N GLU A 26 11.34 -21.37 -11.32
CA GLU A 26 11.30 -20.10 -12.04
C GLU A 26 12.55 -19.23 -11.84
N PHE A 27 13.42 -19.49 -10.85
CA PHE A 27 14.67 -18.71 -10.68
C PHE A 27 15.73 -19.06 -11.73
N LEU A 28 15.64 -20.22 -12.38
CA LEU A 28 16.70 -20.77 -13.22
C LEU A 28 16.49 -20.55 -14.73
N ASP A 29 15.26 -20.27 -15.15
CA ASP A 29 14.88 -20.14 -16.55
C ASP A 29 14.34 -18.71 -16.78
N ASP A 30 15.02 -17.92 -17.63
CA ASP A 30 14.39 -17.13 -18.72
C ASP A 30 15.28 -15.98 -19.25
N ILE A 31 15.54 -16.03 -20.56
CA ILE A 31 15.90 -14.92 -21.45
C ILE A 31 14.74 -14.74 -22.46
N GLU A 32 14.24 -13.49 -22.52
CA GLU A 32 13.50 -12.80 -23.60
C GLU A 32 12.24 -13.41 -24.26
N HIS A 33 11.09 -12.72 -24.16
CA HIS A 33 10.55 -11.80 -25.20
C HIS A 33 9.20 -11.15 -24.78
N GLU A 34 8.79 -10.11 -25.52
CA GLU A 34 7.85 -9.03 -25.16
C GLU A 34 6.44 -9.12 -25.83
N ASN A 35 5.46 -8.49 -25.15
CA ASN A 35 4.23 -7.82 -25.59
C ASN A 35 2.96 -8.61 -26.00
N ALA A 36 1.83 -8.31 -25.33
CA ALA A 36 0.65 -7.60 -25.88
C ALA A 36 -0.52 -7.54 -24.86
N GLY A 37 -1.14 -6.36 -24.68
CA GLY A 37 -2.29 -6.15 -23.78
C GLY A 37 -3.65 -6.45 -24.42
N ILE A 38 -4.75 -6.35 -23.64
CA ILE A 38 -6.10 -5.91 -24.07
C ILE A 38 -7.08 -5.84 -22.87
N LEU A 39 -8.08 -4.99 -23.08
CA LEU A 39 -9.20 -4.45 -22.30
C LEU A 39 -10.03 -5.39 -21.41
N ASN A 40 -10.58 -4.76 -20.36
CA ASN A 40 -11.70 -5.21 -19.54
C ASN A 40 -13.06 -4.76 -20.12
N SER A 41 -14.10 -5.59 -19.99
CA SER A 41 -15.46 -5.12 -19.68
C SER A 41 -16.37 -6.20 -19.06
N ASN A 42 -16.87 -5.88 -17.86
CA ASN A 42 -18.24 -6.06 -17.34
C ASN A 42 -18.93 -7.43 -17.16
N LYS A 43 -19.51 -7.52 -15.94
CA LYS A 43 -20.62 -8.33 -15.41
C LYS A 43 -20.35 -9.83 -15.15
N PRO A 44 -20.45 -10.31 -13.89
CA PRO A 44 -20.17 -11.71 -13.56
C PRO A 44 -21.21 -12.64 -14.19
N ALA A 45 -20.73 -13.69 -14.86
CA ALA A 45 -21.55 -14.78 -15.37
C ALA A 45 -22.20 -15.54 -14.22
N THR A 46 -23.41 -16.06 -14.42
CA THR A 46 -24.07 -16.90 -13.42
C THR A 46 -23.48 -18.32 -13.43
N GLU A 47 -23.61 -19.06 -12.34
CA GLU A 47 -23.13 -20.45 -12.23
C GLU A 47 -23.72 -21.35 -13.34
N LYS A 48 -24.98 -21.11 -13.73
CA LYS A 48 -25.63 -21.77 -14.88
C LYS A 48 -25.00 -21.44 -16.23
N ASP A 49 -24.53 -20.20 -16.42
CA ASP A 49 -23.85 -19.79 -17.65
C ASP A 49 -22.49 -20.48 -17.75
N ILE A 50 -21.78 -20.59 -16.62
CA ILE A 50 -20.50 -21.28 -16.50
C ILE A 50 -20.68 -22.79 -16.78
N ASP A 51 -21.64 -23.45 -16.14
CA ASP A 51 -21.90 -24.88 -16.37
C ASP A 51 -22.32 -25.19 -17.81
N SER A 52 -23.16 -24.33 -18.40
CA SER A 52 -23.59 -24.47 -19.79
C SER A 52 -22.41 -24.28 -20.74
N LEU A 53 -21.53 -23.32 -20.46
CA LEU A 53 -20.31 -23.08 -21.21
C LEU A 53 -19.34 -24.26 -21.07
N ILE A 54 -19.08 -24.76 -19.85
CA ILE A 54 -18.20 -25.92 -19.59
C ILE A 54 -18.68 -27.14 -20.36
N LYS A 55 -20.01 -27.39 -20.36
CA LYS A 55 -20.61 -28.50 -21.10
C LYS A 55 -20.53 -28.29 -22.61
N PHE A 56 -20.69 -27.06 -23.09
CA PHE A 56 -20.59 -26.72 -24.51
C PHE A 56 -19.16 -26.83 -25.05
N ILE A 57 -18.17 -26.37 -24.28
CA ILE A 57 -16.74 -26.45 -24.64
C ILE A 57 -16.13 -27.83 -24.38
N GLY A 58 -16.90 -28.82 -23.89
CA GLY A 58 -16.40 -30.16 -23.58
C GLY A 58 -15.35 -30.22 -22.45
N GLY A 59 -15.32 -29.21 -21.57
CA GLY A 59 -14.29 -29.05 -20.55
C GLY A 59 -12.87 -29.02 -21.12
N PHE A 60 -11.89 -29.53 -20.37
CA PHE A 60 -10.48 -29.59 -20.80
C PHE A 60 -10.20 -30.65 -21.88
N GLN A 61 -11.18 -31.46 -22.27
CA GLN A 61 -11.00 -32.51 -23.30
C GLN A 61 -10.54 -31.92 -24.64
N TYR A 62 -11.00 -30.71 -24.97
CA TYR A 62 -10.65 -30.01 -26.20
C TYR A 62 -9.53 -28.99 -26.02
N TRP A 63 -8.91 -28.90 -24.83
CA TRP A 63 -7.76 -28.02 -24.60
C TRP A 63 -6.62 -28.20 -25.63
N PRO A 64 -6.23 -29.44 -26.02
CA PRO A 64 -5.22 -29.62 -27.05
C PRO A 64 -5.64 -29.15 -28.45
N LEU A 65 -6.94 -28.95 -28.68
CA LEU A 65 -7.50 -28.49 -29.96
C LEU A 65 -7.65 -26.96 -30.02
N LEU A 66 -7.56 -26.27 -28.88
CA LEU A 66 -7.60 -24.81 -28.85
C LEU A 66 -6.33 -24.24 -29.50
N ASN A 67 -6.52 -23.18 -30.29
CA ASN A 67 -5.40 -22.39 -30.77
C ASN A 67 -4.77 -21.56 -29.63
N GLU A 68 -3.60 -20.99 -29.89
CA GLU A 68 -2.86 -20.22 -28.89
C GLU A 68 -3.65 -19.01 -28.36
N ASP A 69 -4.37 -18.28 -29.20
CA ASP A 69 -5.15 -17.11 -28.76
C ASP A 69 -6.24 -17.49 -27.75
N CYS A 70 -6.94 -18.61 -27.98
CA CYS A 70 -7.96 -19.10 -27.06
C CYS A 70 -7.33 -19.57 -25.74
N LYS A 71 -6.17 -20.23 -25.79
CA LYS A 71 -5.45 -20.66 -24.59
C LYS A 71 -4.99 -19.46 -23.77
N ILE A 72 -4.39 -18.46 -24.41
CA ILE A 72 -3.96 -17.20 -23.78
C ILE A 72 -5.16 -16.53 -23.09
N GLU A 73 -6.32 -16.46 -23.77
CA GLU A 73 -7.51 -15.85 -23.18
C GLU A 73 -7.98 -16.61 -21.93
N VAL A 74 -7.97 -17.95 -21.94
CA VAL A 74 -8.30 -18.74 -20.74
C VAL A 74 -7.28 -18.52 -19.62
N VAL A 75 -5.98 -18.51 -19.95
CA VAL A 75 -4.89 -18.33 -18.97
C VAL A 75 -5.01 -17.00 -18.23
N LYS A 76 -5.50 -15.93 -18.88
CA LYS A 76 -5.70 -14.62 -18.22
C LYS A 76 -6.54 -14.73 -16.95
N TYR A 77 -7.54 -15.60 -16.93
CA TYR A 77 -8.45 -15.78 -15.80
C TYR A 77 -7.97 -16.81 -14.77
N LEU A 78 -6.86 -17.50 -15.02
CA LEU A 78 -6.28 -18.43 -14.07
C LEU A 78 -5.50 -17.69 -12.99
N ASP A 79 -5.70 -18.10 -11.74
CA ASP A 79 -4.87 -17.67 -10.62
C ASP A 79 -3.44 -18.23 -10.73
N TYR A 80 -2.51 -17.64 -9.98
CA TYR A 80 -1.11 -18.06 -10.01
C TYR A 80 -0.91 -19.57 -9.74
N PRO A 81 -1.53 -20.18 -8.71
CA PRO A 81 -1.42 -21.61 -8.48
C PRO A 81 -1.87 -22.47 -9.66
N SER A 82 -2.97 -22.10 -10.32
CA SER A 82 -3.50 -22.85 -11.47
C SER A 82 -2.59 -22.71 -12.68
N ARG A 83 -2.00 -21.53 -12.90
CA ARG A 83 -0.99 -21.31 -13.94
C ARG A 83 0.25 -22.18 -13.73
N CYS A 84 0.78 -22.25 -12.51
CA CYS A 84 1.92 -23.13 -12.20
C CYS A 84 1.62 -24.62 -12.44
N LYS A 85 0.38 -25.06 -12.23
CA LYS A 85 -0.04 -26.44 -12.54
C LYS A 85 -0.10 -26.66 -14.04
N LEU A 86 -0.65 -25.70 -14.78
CA LEU A 86 -0.78 -25.75 -16.24
C LEU A 86 0.58 -25.77 -16.94
N GLU A 87 1.54 -24.97 -16.47
CA GLU A 87 2.93 -24.96 -16.99
C GLU A 87 3.59 -26.35 -16.97
N ARG A 88 3.24 -27.19 -15.99
CA ARG A 88 3.79 -28.55 -15.86
C ARG A 88 3.11 -29.58 -16.76
N CYS A 89 2.00 -29.22 -17.43
CA CYS A 89 1.23 -30.15 -18.24
C CYS A 89 1.90 -30.44 -19.59
N SER A 90 2.46 -29.43 -20.26
CA SER A 90 3.18 -29.60 -21.53
C SER A 90 4.06 -28.39 -21.85
N ARG A 91 4.99 -28.54 -22.80
CA ARG A 91 5.80 -27.42 -23.31
C ARG A 91 4.95 -26.32 -23.94
N ALA A 92 3.90 -26.68 -24.67
CA ALA A 92 2.99 -25.70 -25.27
C ALA A 92 2.25 -24.90 -24.20
N ASP A 93 1.83 -25.56 -23.12
CA ASP A 93 1.17 -24.90 -22.00
C ASP A 93 2.12 -23.99 -21.21
N TYR A 94 3.37 -24.42 -21.01
CA TYR A 94 4.43 -23.57 -20.47
C TYR A 94 4.62 -22.29 -21.30
N GLU A 95 4.73 -22.43 -22.62
CA GLU A 95 4.89 -21.28 -23.52
C GLU A 95 3.65 -20.37 -23.51
N ALA A 96 2.43 -20.92 -23.46
CA ALA A 96 1.20 -20.14 -23.39
C ALA A 96 1.08 -19.37 -22.08
N VAL A 97 1.43 -19.97 -20.94
CA VAL A 97 1.45 -19.30 -19.64
C VAL A 97 2.53 -18.22 -19.61
N GLY A 98 3.75 -18.51 -20.06
CA GLY A 98 4.85 -17.55 -20.10
C GLY A 98 4.56 -16.31 -20.96
N LYS A 99 3.77 -16.46 -22.03
CA LYS A 99 3.33 -15.33 -22.89
C LYS A 99 2.18 -14.52 -22.31
N THR A 100 1.46 -15.04 -21.31
CA THR A 100 0.25 -14.40 -20.79
C THR A 100 0.57 -13.65 -19.50
N PRO A 101 0.44 -12.30 -19.47
CA PRO A 101 0.65 -11.53 -18.24
C PRO A 101 -0.21 -12.03 -17.08
N ILE A 102 0.34 -12.01 -15.88
CA ILE A 102 -0.37 -12.34 -14.66
C ILE A 102 -0.84 -11.07 -13.95
N GLU A 103 -2.06 -11.04 -13.41
CA GLU A 103 -2.51 -9.88 -12.64
C GLU A 103 -1.74 -9.83 -11.30
N VAL A 104 -0.79 -8.91 -11.19
CA VAL A 104 -0.09 -8.60 -9.94
C VAL A 104 -0.74 -7.35 -9.35
N TYR A 105 -1.29 -7.46 -8.14
CA TYR A 105 -1.91 -6.34 -7.46
C TYR A 105 -0.85 -5.37 -6.92
N SER A 106 0.13 -5.91 -6.18
CA SER A 106 1.22 -5.13 -5.59
C SER A 106 2.53 -5.91 -5.50
N VAL A 107 3.62 -5.15 -5.50
CA VAL A 107 4.97 -5.64 -5.18
C VAL A 107 5.52 -4.77 -4.06
N ALA A 108 6.06 -5.42 -3.02
CA ALA A 108 6.79 -4.73 -1.96
C ALA A 108 8.23 -5.25 -1.87
N ILE A 109 9.19 -4.35 -1.70
CA ILE A 109 10.61 -4.64 -1.46
C ILE A 109 11.00 -3.88 -0.19
N ILE A 110 11.23 -4.60 0.90
CA ILE A 110 11.36 -4.03 2.25
C ILE A 110 12.71 -4.43 2.83
N GLU A 111 13.51 -3.44 3.19
CA GLU A 111 14.82 -3.62 3.80
C GLU A 111 14.70 -3.76 5.32
N ASN A 112 15.37 -4.77 5.88
CA ASN A 112 15.47 -5.06 7.31
C ASN A 112 14.11 -5.21 8.00
N GLU A 113 13.22 -6.00 7.39
CA GLU A 113 11.91 -6.26 7.96
C GLU A 113 12.04 -7.07 9.26
N THR A 114 11.53 -6.49 10.36
CA THR A 114 11.68 -7.05 11.72
C THR A 114 10.49 -7.89 12.16
N ILE A 115 9.40 -7.90 11.38
CA ILE A 115 8.18 -8.66 11.68
C ILE A 115 8.50 -10.17 11.78
N HIS A 116 9.53 -10.61 11.07
CA HIS A 116 10.02 -12.00 11.05
C HIS A 116 10.85 -12.41 12.25
N SER A 117 10.71 -11.72 13.39
CA SER A 117 11.32 -12.09 14.69
C SER A 117 11.07 -13.55 15.12
N SER A 118 10.13 -14.26 14.49
CA SER A 118 9.90 -15.69 14.65
C SER A 118 10.93 -16.60 13.95
N LEU A 119 11.68 -16.10 12.95
CA LEU A 119 12.65 -16.89 12.18
C LEU A 119 14.05 -16.91 12.81
N SER A 120 14.40 -15.83 13.48
CA SER A 120 15.68 -15.67 14.16
C SER A 120 15.48 -14.77 15.37
N LYS A 121 16.04 -15.17 16.51
CA LYS A 121 16.13 -14.30 17.69
C LYS A 121 17.14 -13.16 17.49
N GLU A 122 18.04 -13.31 16.53
CA GLU A 122 19.06 -12.34 16.17
C GLU A 122 18.60 -11.54 14.95
N GLN A 123 18.68 -10.21 15.04
CA GLN A 123 18.49 -9.34 13.89
C GLN A 123 19.59 -9.60 12.87
N PHE A 124 19.21 -9.78 11.61
CA PHE A 124 20.14 -9.91 10.49
C PHE A 124 19.67 -9.04 9.34
N ASP A 125 20.62 -8.53 8.56
CA ASP A 125 20.30 -7.70 7.40
C ASP A 125 19.62 -8.56 6.33
N ASN A 126 18.50 -8.07 5.82
CA ASN A 126 17.70 -8.79 4.85
C ASN A 126 16.91 -7.84 3.95
N VAL A 127 16.52 -8.34 2.79
CA VAL A 127 15.49 -7.71 1.96
C VAL A 127 14.36 -8.70 1.80
N THR A 128 13.16 -8.29 2.18
CA THR A 128 11.95 -9.07 1.99
C THR A 128 11.22 -8.58 0.74
N VAL A 129 10.87 -9.52 -0.15
CA VAL A 129 10.08 -9.24 -1.35
C VAL A 129 8.74 -9.93 -1.24
N CYS A 130 7.67 -9.13 -1.25
CA CYS A 130 6.29 -9.59 -1.21
C CYS A 130 5.63 -9.38 -2.57
N VAL A 131 4.97 -10.40 -3.09
CA VAL A 131 4.15 -10.29 -4.31
C VAL A 131 2.73 -10.67 -3.96
N GLN A 132 1.80 -9.77 -4.24
CA GLN A 132 0.38 -9.92 -3.92
C GLN A 132 -0.45 -9.92 -5.21
N PHE A 133 -1.38 -10.86 -5.33
CA PHE A 133 -2.20 -11.05 -6.53
C PHE A 133 -3.64 -10.54 -6.37
N ASP A 134 -4.04 -10.13 -5.17
CA ASP A 134 -5.41 -9.72 -4.85
C ASP A 134 -5.37 -8.47 -3.96
N HIS A 135 -6.36 -7.59 -4.06
CA HIS A 135 -6.45 -6.38 -3.23
C HIS A 135 -6.57 -6.67 -1.73
N ASP A 136 -7.14 -7.82 -1.35
CA ASP A 136 -7.26 -8.20 0.05
C ASP A 136 -5.94 -8.79 0.55
N TYR A 137 -5.28 -8.05 1.43
CA TYR A 137 -4.02 -8.46 2.08
C TYR A 137 -4.15 -9.78 2.85
N ASN A 138 -5.35 -10.09 3.35
CA ASN A 138 -5.62 -11.31 4.12
C ASN A 138 -6.04 -12.50 3.26
N SER A 139 -6.14 -12.33 1.94
CA SER A 139 -6.62 -13.38 1.02
C SER A 139 -5.69 -14.60 0.90
N GLU A 140 -4.53 -14.60 1.59
CA GLU A 140 -3.45 -15.59 1.45
C GLU A 140 -2.90 -15.72 0.01
N LYS A 141 -3.40 -14.93 -0.96
CA LYS A 141 -2.94 -14.89 -2.36
C LYS A 141 -1.71 -14.00 -2.51
N ARG A 142 -0.69 -14.34 -1.75
CA ARG A 142 0.62 -13.69 -1.78
C ARG A 142 1.69 -14.71 -1.43
N PHE A 143 2.91 -14.42 -1.83
CA PHE A 143 4.07 -15.08 -1.27
C PHE A 143 5.12 -14.04 -0.92
N GLU A 144 6.06 -14.49 -0.10
CA GLU A 144 7.09 -13.66 0.48
C GLU A 144 8.41 -14.41 0.46
N LEU A 145 9.45 -13.76 -0.07
CA LEU A 145 10.81 -14.27 -0.07
C LEU A 145 11.73 -13.33 0.70
N ILE A 146 12.56 -13.90 1.56
CA ILE A 146 13.58 -13.19 2.34
C ILE A 146 14.93 -13.48 1.71
N PHE A 147 15.65 -12.43 1.35
CA PHE A 147 16.98 -12.47 0.80
C PHE A 147 17.97 -12.00 1.87
N SER A 148 19.03 -12.76 2.11
CA SER A 148 20.08 -12.41 3.06
C SER A 148 21.45 -12.89 2.58
N GLN A 149 22.51 -12.18 2.97
CA GLN A 149 23.88 -12.57 2.61
C GLN A 149 24.36 -13.77 3.44
N LEU A 150 24.96 -14.77 2.78
CA LEU A 150 25.60 -15.94 3.37
C LEU A 150 27.02 -16.10 2.80
N GLY A 151 28.00 -15.45 3.44
CA GLY A 151 29.36 -15.36 2.88
C GLY A 151 29.34 -14.58 1.57
N ASP A 152 29.91 -15.15 0.50
CA ASP A 152 29.86 -14.56 -0.86
C ASP A 152 28.57 -14.91 -1.62
N ASP A 153 27.73 -15.78 -1.06
CA ASP A 153 26.50 -16.28 -1.65
C ASP A 153 25.27 -15.56 -1.05
N THR A 154 24.13 -15.62 -1.74
CA THR A 154 22.84 -15.14 -1.21
C THR A 154 21.96 -16.31 -0.83
N GLU A 155 21.44 -16.29 0.39
CA GLU A 155 20.38 -17.20 0.83
C GLU A 155 19.01 -16.58 0.55
N VAL A 156 18.13 -17.35 -0.10
CA VAL A 156 16.74 -16.99 -0.35
C VAL A 156 15.86 -17.94 0.42
N ARG A 157 15.09 -17.42 1.38
CA ARG A 157 14.14 -18.19 2.18
C ARG A 157 12.72 -17.86 1.74
N TRP A 158 11.94 -18.89 1.48
CA TRP A 158 10.52 -18.76 1.22
C TRP A 158 9.73 -19.15 2.47
N LEU A 159 8.91 -18.21 2.96
CA LEU A 159 8.02 -18.46 4.08
C LEU A 159 6.65 -18.88 3.58
N GLN A 160 6.25 -20.11 3.89
CA GLN A 160 4.86 -20.51 3.76
C GLN A 160 4.16 -20.32 5.10
N LEU A 161 3.41 -19.22 5.22
CA LEU A 161 2.51 -18.98 6.36
C LEU A 161 1.34 -19.97 6.28
N ASN A 162 1.43 -21.05 7.05
CA ASN A 162 0.33 -21.97 7.26
C ASN A 162 -0.31 -21.66 8.62
N PRO A 163 -1.58 -21.18 8.70
CA PRO A 163 -2.21 -20.75 9.95
C PRO A 163 -2.26 -21.82 11.04
N ARG A 164 -2.07 -23.10 10.69
CA ARG A 164 -2.24 -24.26 11.59
C ARG A 164 -0.95 -25.04 11.87
N ASN A 165 0.17 -24.75 11.21
CA ASN A 165 1.42 -25.53 11.33
C ASN A 165 2.64 -24.62 11.62
N ARG A 166 3.76 -25.23 12.03
CA ARG A 166 5.07 -24.55 12.07
C ARG A 166 5.38 -23.96 10.68
N LEU A 167 6.01 -22.78 10.66
CA LEU A 167 6.56 -22.18 9.43
C LEU A 167 7.42 -23.22 8.70
N GLU A 168 6.96 -23.65 7.52
CA GLU A 168 7.79 -24.40 6.60
C GLU A 168 8.62 -23.38 5.83
N SER A 169 9.93 -23.39 6.05
CA SER A 169 10.87 -22.57 5.29
C SER A 169 11.57 -23.44 4.25
N ARG A 170 11.47 -23.05 2.98
CA ARG A 170 12.30 -23.61 1.91
C ARG A 170 13.42 -22.62 1.61
N ASN A 171 14.66 -23.11 1.49
CA ASN A 171 15.81 -22.26 1.26
C ASN A 171 16.49 -22.61 -0.06
N LEU A 172 16.97 -21.60 -0.77
CA LEU A 172 17.81 -21.70 -1.96
C LEU A 172 19.09 -20.89 -1.72
N ILE A 173 20.24 -21.38 -2.20
CA ILE A 173 21.50 -20.65 -2.17
C ILE A 173 21.85 -20.23 -3.59
N LEU A 174 21.94 -18.93 -3.83
CA LEU A 174 22.41 -18.32 -5.05
C LEU A 174 23.90 -18.00 -4.91
N LYS A 175 24.74 -18.55 -5.80
CA LYS A 175 26.19 -18.46 -5.65
C LYS A 175 26.77 -17.13 -6.11
N SER A 176 27.73 -16.60 -5.37
CA SER A 176 28.57 -15.45 -5.75
C SER A 176 27.76 -14.22 -6.16
N CYS A 177 26.77 -13.86 -5.37
CA CYS A 177 25.86 -12.75 -5.67
C CYS A 177 25.46 -11.98 -4.42
N ASN A 178 25.06 -10.73 -4.64
CA ASN A 178 24.65 -9.80 -3.59
C ASN A 178 23.14 -9.83 -3.41
N TYR A 179 22.69 -10.00 -2.16
CA TYR A 179 21.28 -10.20 -1.87
C TYR A 179 20.39 -8.99 -2.16
N TYR A 180 20.90 -7.75 -2.04
CA TYR A 180 20.14 -6.54 -2.42
C TYR A 180 19.80 -6.57 -3.91
N VAL A 181 20.80 -6.87 -4.74
CA VAL A 181 20.66 -6.93 -6.19
C VAL A 181 19.69 -8.03 -6.60
N GLU A 182 19.82 -9.22 -6.03
CA GLU A 182 18.95 -10.35 -6.36
C GLU A 182 17.50 -10.14 -5.89
N ALA A 183 17.28 -9.52 -4.73
CA ALA A 183 15.94 -9.16 -4.28
C ALA A 183 15.25 -8.18 -5.23
N VAL A 184 15.98 -7.15 -5.70
CA VAL A 184 15.44 -6.17 -6.65
C VAL A 184 15.16 -6.81 -8.00
N LYS A 185 16.08 -7.61 -8.54
CA LYS A 185 15.84 -8.38 -9.78
C LYS A 185 14.59 -9.25 -9.65
N PHE A 186 14.42 -9.92 -8.51
CA PHE A 186 13.25 -10.75 -8.27
C PHE A 186 11.96 -9.93 -8.21
N GLY A 187 11.94 -8.82 -7.47
CA GLY A 187 10.78 -7.93 -7.43
C GLY A 187 10.43 -7.39 -8.82
N GLU A 188 11.40 -6.86 -9.55
CA GLU A 188 11.20 -6.35 -10.92
C GLU A 188 10.78 -7.43 -11.91
N LYS A 189 11.24 -8.68 -11.74
CA LYS A 189 10.75 -9.82 -12.53
C LYS A 189 9.25 -10.00 -12.38
N TRP A 190 8.72 -9.85 -11.16
CA TRP A 190 7.27 -9.93 -10.92
C TRP A 190 6.51 -8.75 -11.48
N MET A 191 7.08 -7.55 -11.40
CA MET A 191 6.53 -6.37 -12.08
C MET A 191 6.43 -6.63 -13.58
N LYS A 192 7.48 -7.18 -14.20
CA LYS A 192 7.52 -7.55 -15.62
C LYS A 192 6.52 -8.65 -15.97
N LYS A 193 6.38 -9.70 -15.15
CA LYS A 193 5.37 -10.76 -15.32
C LYS A 193 3.94 -10.18 -15.28
N GLY A 194 3.72 -9.13 -14.49
CA GLY A 194 2.49 -8.35 -14.50
C GLY A 194 2.39 -7.26 -15.55
N ASN A 195 3.27 -7.26 -16.56
CA ASN A 195 3.37 -6.25 -17.61
C ASN A 195 3.45 -4.82 -17.07
N TYR A 196 4.03 -4.64 -15.88
CA TYR A 196 4.14 -3.38 -15.14
C TYR A 196 2.77 -2.71 -14.84
N GLU A 197 1.68 -3.47 -14.89
CA GLU A 197 0.31 -2.97 -14.70
C GLU A 197 -0.20 -3.07 -13.24
N MET A 198 0.70 -3.21 -12.26
CA MET A 198 0.31 -3.29 -10.85
C MET A 198 -0.28 -1.97 -10.33
N LYS A 199 -1.13 -2.08 -9.31
CA LYS A 199 -1.85 -0.94 -8.71
C LYS A 199 -1.05 -0.28 -7.60
N GLU A 200 -0.27 -1.05 -6.85
CA GLU A 200 0.49 -0.55 -5.71
C GLU A 200 1.95 -0.98 -5.76
N LEU A 201 2.83 -0.09 -5.32
CA LEU A 201 4.25 -0.34 -5.20
C LEU A 201 4.75 0.15 -3.83
N ASN A 202 5.47 -0.71 -3.10
CA ASN A 202 6.05 -0.34 -1.80
C ASN A 202 7.55 -0.68 -1.75
N ILE A 203 8.40 0.34 -1.89
CA ILE A 203 9.86 0.22 -1.86
C ILE A 203 10.36 0.82 -0.57
N VAL A 204 10.47 0.02 0.49
CA VAL A 204 11.06 0.45 1.77
C VAL A 204 12.54 0.09 1.77
N MET A 205 13.27 0.63 0.79
CA MET A 205 14.68 0.32 0.54
C MET A 205 15.40 1.61 0.18
N THR A 206 16.25 2.12 1.08
CA THR A 206 16.82 3.46 0.92
C THR A 206 17.95 3.55 -0.10
N ASN A 207 18.54 2.41 -0.44
CA ASN A 207 19.61 2.29 -1.43
C ASN A 207 19.11 1.39 -2.57
N TYR A 208 17.98 1.75 -3.17
CA TYR A 208 17.48 1.03 -4.34
C TYR A 208 18.49 1.15 -5.49
N PRO A 209 19.00 0.03 -6.05
CA PRO A 209 20.03 0.03 -7.09
C PRO A 209 19.40 0.35 -8.46
N PHE A 210 18.98 1.59 -8.65
CA PHE A 210 18.22 2.01 -9.84
C PHE A 210 19.06 1.98 -11.13
N GLU A 211 20.39 1.92 -11.05
CA GLU A 211 21.30 1.85 -12.20
C GLU A 211 21.18 0.53 -12.97
N ILE A 212 20.79 -0.54 -12.26
CA ILE A 212 20.58 -1.88 -12.84
C ILE A 212 19.09 -2.18 -13.06
N SER A 213 18.20 -1.23 -12.73
CA SER A 213 16.76 -1.40 -12.85
C SER A 213 16.31 -1.48 -14.30
N GLN A 214 15.39 -2.40 -14.56
CA GLN A 214 14.73 -2.56 -15.86
C GLN A 214 13.40 -1.81 -15.94
N ILE A 215 12.99 -1.11 -14.88
CA ILE A 215 11.71 -0.39 -14.84
C ILE A 215 11.77 0.81 -15.79
N LYS A 216 10.92 0.77 -16.83
CA LYS A 216 10.72 1.89 -17.74
C LYS A 216 9.63 2.83 -17.23
N PHE A 217 8.45 2.28 -16.95
CA PHE A 217 7.27 3.03 -16.50
C PHE A 217 6.22 2.07 -15.92
N LEU A 218 5.42 2.53 -14.96
CA LEU A 218 4.39 1.78 -14.23
C LEU A 218 3.00 2.40 -14.46
N PRO A 219 2.38 2.18 -15.63
CA PRO A 219 1.25 2.97 -16.11
C PRO A 219 -0.03 2.89 -15.26
N ARG A 220 -0.20 1.82 -14.47
CA ARG A 220 -1.40 1.60 -13.64
C ARG A 220 -1.15 1.78 -12.14
N CYS A 221 0.07 2.19 -11.77
CA CYS A 221 0.40 2.43 -10.38
C CYS A 221 -0.39 3.64 -9.87
N LYS A 222 -1.19 3.41 -8.83
CA LYS A 222 -2.06 4.40 -8.18
C LYS A 222 -1.58 4.75 -6.79
N SER A 223 -0.91 3.81 -6.12
CA SER A 223 -0.38 4.00 -4.77
C SER A 223 1.10 3.66 -4.77
N ILE A 224 1.93 4.58 -4.29
CA ILE A 224 3.35 4.32 -4.13
C ILE A 224 3.83 4.74 -2.75
N SER A 225 4.66 3.87 -2.17
CA SER A 225 5.47 4.15 -0.99
C SER A 225 6.92 3.92 -1.33
N ILE A 226 7.78 4.93 -1.16
CA ILE A 226 9.22 4.81 -1.39
C ILE A 226 10.03 5.28 -0.19
N ALA A 227 11.14 4.62 0.06
CA ALA A 227 12.20 5.11 0.93
C ALA A 227 13.33 5.65 0.04
N ALA A 228 13.68 6.92 0.21
CA ALA A 228 14.73 7.57 -0.55
C ALA A 228 15.44 8.60 0.32
N ASN A 229 16.77 8.61 0.31
CA ASN A 229 17.58 9.52 1.13
C ASN A 229 18.16 10.70 0.33
N ASP A 230 17.91 10.74 -0.97
CA ASP A 230 18.44 11.75 -1.88
C ASP A 230 17.41 12.11 -2.95
N MET A 231 17.63 13.27 -3.58
CA MET A 231 16.72 13.80 -4.60
C MET A 231 16.81 13.08 -5.94
N GLU A 232 17.92 12.41 -6.23
CA GLU A 232 18.11 11.70 -7.50
C GLU A 232 17.20 10.46 -7.55
N MET A 233 17.13 9.70 -6.46
CA MET A 233 16.26 8.55 -6.32
C MET A 233 14.78 8.94 -6.37
N ILE A 234 14.37 10.02 -5.69
CA ILE A 234 12.97 10.49 -5.75
C ILE A 234 12.62 10.93 -7.19
N ARG A 235 13.52 11.68 -7.86
CA ARG A 235 13.35 12.07 -9.27
C ARG A 235 13.24 10.86 -10.18
N TRP A 236 14.09 9.86 -9.97
CA TRP A 236 14.07 8.63 -10.75
C TRP A 236 12.72 7.93 -10.60
N TRP A 237 12.20 7.74 -9.37
CA TRP A 237 10.89 7.15 -9.15
C TRP A 237 9.75 7.94 -9.82
N PHE A 238 9.79 9.26 -9.75
CA PHE A 238 8.75 10.11 -10.37
C PHE A 238 8.72 9.99 -11.89
N GLN A 239 9.84 9.67 -12.54
CA GLN A 239 9.88 9.34 -13.97
C GLN A 239 9.25 7.98 -14.30
N LYS A 240 9.11 7.08 -13.31
CA LYS A 240 8.59 5.72 -13.49
C LYS A 240 7.10 5.59 -13.18
N ILE A 241 6.46 6.62 -12.66
CA ILE A 241 5.07 6.56 -12.20
C ILE A 241 4.19 7.63 -12.85
N PRO A 242 2.87 7.44 -12.91
CA PRO A 242 1.96 8.43 -13.46
C PRO A 242 1.93 9.72 -12.62
N ASP A 243 1.59 10.83 -13.27
CA ASP A 243 1.39 12.12 -12.61
C ASP A 243 0.22 12.13 -11.62
N GLN A 244 -0.79 11.28 -11.84
CA GLN A 244 -1.98 11.19 -11.02
C GLN A 244 -1.94 9.92 -10.16
N LEU A 245 -1.66 10.10 -8.87
CA LEU A 245 -1.68 9.04 -7.87
C LEU A 245 -2.90 9.23 -6.96
N GLU A 246 -3.37 8.12 -6.39
CA GLU A 246 -4.33 8.10 -5.29
C GLU A 246 -3.61 8.26 -3.94
N ASN A 247 -2.38 7.74 -3.83
CA ASN A 247 -1.58 7.79 -2.61
C ASN A 247 -0.08 7.90 -2.91
N LEU A 248 0.59 8.83 -2.24
CA LEU A 248 2.04 9.01 -2.26
C LEU A 248 2.58 9.04 -0.84
N HIS A 249 3.46 8.09 -0.55
CA HIS A 249 4.21 8.01 0.69
C HIS A 249 5.72 8.08 0.38
N ILE A 250 6.40 9.07 0.92
CA ILE A 250 7.86 9.18 0.86
C ILE A 250 8.42 9.09 2.27
N THR A 251 9.35 8.16 2.48
CA THR A 251 10.08 7.97 3.72
C THR A 251 11.55 8.23 3.48
N THR A 252 12.25 8.72 4.49
CA THR A 252 13.71 8.84 4.50
C THR A 252 14.21 8.12 5.76
N LYS A 253 15.33 7.38 5.68
CA LYS A 253 15.98 6.85 6.89
C LYS A 253 16.80 7.96 7.53
N PHE A 254 16.15 8.91 8.20
CA PHE A 254 16.86 9.77 9.14
C PHE A 254 16.77 9.19 10.53
N ASP A 255 17.90 8.64 10.94
CA ASP A 255 18.16 8.06 12.24
C ASP A 255 18.03 9.15 13.32
N LYS A 256 16.83 9.30 13.90
CA LYS A 256 16.47 10.00 15.16
C LYS A 256 16.96 11.44 15.40
N LYS A 257 17.75 12.03 14.51
CA LYS A 257 18.18 13.42 14.52
C LYS A 257 17.65 14.05 13.25
N ARG A 258 16.64 14.91 13.43
CA ARG A 258 15.96 15.72 12.41
C ARG A 258 16.90 16.77 11.78
N GLU A 259 18.13 16.39 11.42
CA GLU A 259 19.19 17.33 11.08
C GLU A 259 19.28 17.57 9.56
N THR A 260 18.77 18.75 9.18
CA THR A 260 19.16 19.61 8.03
C THR A 260 18.70 19.27 6.61
N TRP A 261 18.28 18.05 6.29
CA TRP A 261 17.79 17.77 4.93
C TRP A 261 16.27 17.93 4.82
N ALA A 262 15.82 18.70 3.83
CA ALA A 262 14.41 18.84 3.47
C ALA A 262 14.22 18.72 1.97
N ILE A 263 13.11 18.12 1.54
CA ILE A 263 12.73 18.11 0.12
C ILE A 263 12.46 19.55 -0.30
N PRO A 264 13.20 20.06 -1.30
CA PRO A 264 13.20 21.48 -1.58
C PRO A 264 11.96 21.89 -2.40
N SER A 265 11.53 23.14 -2.20
CA SER A 265 10.26 23.66 -2.73
C SER A 265 10.07 23.49 -4.23
N GLU A 266 11.14 23.60 -5.02
CA GLU A 266 11.11 23.46 -6.47
C GLU A 266 10.70 22.05 -6.92
N PHE A 267 10.98 21.04 -6.11
CA PHE A 267 10.58 19.67 -6.37
C PHE A 267 9.12 19.41 -6.00
N LEU A 268 8.63 20.07 -4.96
CA LEU A 268 7.29 19.85 -4.42
C LEU A 268 6.16 20.28 -5.37
N ASN A 269 6.47 21.03 -6.43
CA ASN A 269 5.52 21.37 -7.50
C ASN A 269 5.20 20.21 -8.47
N ALA A 270 5.83 19.05 -8.31
CA ALA A 270 5.56 17.89 -9.15
C ALA A 270 4.06 17.53 -9.13
N PRO A 271 3.44 17.20 -10.28
CA PRO A 271 2.04 16.78 -10.35
C PRO A 271 1.70 15.64 -9.37
N GLN A 272 2.63 14.68 -9.23
CA GLN A 272 2.56 13.54 -8.30
C GLN A 272 2.38 13.96 -6.84
N ILE A 273 2.77 15.18 -6.48
CA ILE A 273 2.65 15.73 -5.12
C ILE A 273 1.42 16.64 -5.03
N MET A 274 1.30 17.58 -5.96
CA MET A 274 0.27 18.62 -5.90
C MET A 274 -1.16 18.11 -6.12
N LEU A 275 -1.31 17.02 -6.89
CA LEU A 275 -2.62 16.48 -7.29
C LEU A 275 -3.05 15.27 -6.45
N THR A 276 -2.15 14.68 -5.68
CA THR A 276 -2.42 13.40 -4.98
C THR A 276 -3.33 13.61 -3.78
N PRO A 277 -4.43 12.84 -3.63
CA PRO A 277 -5.37 12.97 -2.52
C PRO A 277 -4.79 12.62 -1.14
N VAL A 278 -3.90 11.63 -1.08
CA VAL A 278 -3.26 11.15 0.15
C VAL A 278 -1.76 11.35 0.05
N LEU A 279 -1.21 12.24 0.86
CA LEU A 279 0.18 12.65 0.79
C LEU A 279 0.84 12.50 2.15
N TYR A 280 1.86 11.67 2.24
CA TYR A 280 2.55 11.40 3.49
C TYR A 280 4.06 11.47 3.29
N PHE A 281 4.71 12.34 4.05
CA PHE A 281 6.17 12.39 4.13
C PHE A 281 6.61 12.08 5.56
N CYS A 282 7.42 11.05 5.74
CA CYS A 282 8.21 10.82 6.95
C CYS A 282 9.53 11.64 6.90
N SER A 283 9.47 12.87 6.40
CA SER A 283 10.64 13.70 6.16
C SER A 283 10.28 15.19 6.17
N SER A 284 11.28 16.03 6.45
CA SER A 284 11.15 17.48 6.29
C SER A 284 10.87 17.87 4.84
N VAL A 285 9.88 18.73 4.65
CA VAL A 285 9.50 19.27 3.34
C VAL A 285 9.41 20.80 3.40
N ALA A 286 9.96 21.44 2.37
CA ALA A 286 10.08 22.90 2.29
C ALA A 286 8.91 23.52 1.49
N PHE A 287 7.68 23.07 1.71
CA PHE A 287 6.49 23.70 1.08
C PHE A 287 6.42 25.18 1.46
N THR A 288 6.23 26.05 0.47
CA THR A 288 5.80 27.42 0.75
C THR A 288 4.32 27.45 1.13
N ASP A 289 3.87 28.52 1.79
CA ASP A 289 2.45 28.71 2.10
C ASP A 289 1.58 28.63 0.84
N GLU A 290 2.03 29.23 -0.27
CA GLU A 290 1.30 29.17 -1.55
C GLU A 290 1.16 27.73 -2.06
N GLN A 291 2.22 26.93 -2.01
CA GLN A 291 2.16 25.54 -2.43
C GLN A 291 1.23 24.73 -1.53
N PHE A 292 1.38 24.86 -0.21
CA PHE A 292 0.53 24.20 0.78
C PHE A 292 -0.96 24.53 0.57
N LEU A 293 -1.28 25.80 0.37
CA LEU A 293 -2.63 26.32 0.14
C LEU A 293 -3.25 25.86 -1.20
N ASN A 294 -2.45 25.32 -2.11
CA ASN A 294 -2.87 24.85 -3.44
C ASN A 294 -2.89 23.32 -3.58
N LEU A 295 -2.42 22.57 -2.57
CA LEU A 295 -2.49 21.11 -2.54
C LEU A 295 -3.94 20.62 -2.74
N LYS A 296 -4.11 19.55 -3.53
CA LYS A 296 -5.40 18.84 -3.68
C LYS A 296 -5.60 17.71 -2.67
N ALA A 297 -4.60 17.47 -1.83
CA ALA A 297 -4.60 16.41 -0.85
C ALA A 297 -5.64 16.66 0.25
N ASN A 298 -6.47 15.64 0.53
CA ASN A 298 -7.46 15.66 1.61
C ASN A 298 -6.95 14.96 2.88
N ASN A 299 -5.83 14.24 2.78
CA ASN A 299 -5.17 13.59 3.90
C ASN A 299 -3.66 13.82 3.78
N ILE A 300 -3.12 14.70 4.62
CA ILE A 300 -1.71 15.07 4.61
C ILE A 300 -1.02 14.88 5.95
N SER A 301 0.25 14.50 5.90
CA SER A 301 1.14 14.48 7.07
C SER A 301 2.59 14.66 6.63
N PHE A 302 3.28 15.63 7.22
CA PHE A 302 4.71 15.87 6.96
C PHE A 302 5.34 16.81 8.00
N ASP A 303 6.66 16.75 8.11
CA ASP A 303 7.45 17.73 8.87
C ASP A 303 7.62 18.99 8.00
N CYS A 304 7.00 20.11 8.39
CA CYS A 304 7.03 21.35 7.63
C CYS A 304 8.18 22.26 8.08
N VAL A 305 8.93 22.79 7.11
CA VAL A 305 10.05 23.72 7.36
C VAL A 305 9.66 25.18 7.14
N ASN A 306 8.88 25.45 6.09
CA ASN A 306 8.62 26.82 5.59
C ASN A 306 7.15 27.24 5.67
N ILE A 307 6.27 26.40 6.23
CA ILE A 307 4.86 26.74 6.39
C ILE A 307 4.72 27.64 7.62
N THR A 308 4.18 28.84 7.42
CA THR A 308 3.99 29.82 8.48
C THR A 308 2.65 29.65 9.18
N GLU A 309 2.52 30.24 10.36
CA GLU A 309 1.25 30.32 11.08
C GLU A 309 0.15 31.00 10.26
N ASP A 310 0.50 32.01 9.44
CA ASP A 310 -0.45 32.66 8.53
C ASP A 310 -0.89 31.70 7.42
N GLY A 311 0.03 30.91 6.86
CA GLY A 311 -0.30 29.84 5.91
C GLY A 311 -1.30 28.83 6.48
N ILE A 312 -1.07 28.38 7.72
CA ILE A 312 -1.99 27.47 8.44
C ILE A 312 -3.34 28.15 8.68
N ASN A 313 -3.35 29.39 9.18
CA ASN A 313 -4.56 30.17 9.42
C ASN A 313 -5.39 30.34 8.13
N GLN A 314 -4.74 30.70 7.02
CA GLN A 314 -5.39 30.84 5.72
C GLN A 314 -5.97 29.52 5.22
N TYR A 315 -5.29 28.40 5.45
CA TYR A 315 -5.78 27.07 5.09
C TYR A 315 -7.09 26.75 5.80
N ILE A 316 -7.15 26.99 7.12
CA ILE A 316 -8.37 26.81 7.93
C ILE A 316 -9.47 27.77 7.45
N LYS A 317 -9.16 29.05 7.22
CA LYS A 317 -10.14 30.04 6.73
C LYS A 317 -10.72 29.67 5.35
N LYS A 318 -9.90 29.12 4.45
CA LYS A 318 -10.39 28.59 3.16
C LYS A 318 -11.41 27.47 3.39
N TRP A 319 -11.11 26.51 4.27
CA TRP A 319 -12.06 25.44 4.60
C TRP A 319 -13.37 25.99 5.21
N VAL A 320 -13.27 26.86 6.22
CA VAL A 320 -14.42 27.47 6.92
C VAL A 320 -15.34 28.22 5.95
N SER A 321 -14.78 28.84 4.92
CA SER A 321 -15.53 29.58 3.89
C SER A 321 -16.02 28.73 2.71
N GLY A 322 -15.87 27.40 2.76
CA GLY A 322 -16.27 26.49 1.68
C GLY A 322 -15.35 26.48 0.46
N LYS A 323 -14.17 27.10 0.57
CA LYS A 323 -13.14 27.16 -0.48
C LYS A 323 -11.95 26.23 -0.19
N GLY A 324 -12.09 25.33 0.79
CA GLY A 324 -11.08 24.36 1.15
C GLY A 324 -11.01 23.19 0.17
N VAL A 325 -10.13 22.22 0.48
CA VAL A 325 -10.00 20.99 -0.30
C VAL A 325 -11.27 20.15 -0.18
N GLU A 326 -11.75 19.63 -1.31
CA GLU A 326 -12.91 18.74 -1.35
C GLU A 326 -12.63 17.44 -0.57
N ASN A 327 -13.62 16.96 0.18
CA ASN A 327 -13.51 15.75 0.99
C ASN A 327 -12.35 15.75 2.01
N PHE A 328 -11.89 16.94 2.45
CA PHE A 328 -10.85 17.09 3.47
C PHE A 328 -11.10 16.20 4.69
N LYS A 329 -10.07 15.46 5.10
CA LYS A 329 -10.06 14.55 6.25
C LYS A 329 -9.13 15.02 7.35
N ARG A 330 -7.84 15.23 7.02
CA ARG A 330 -6.84 15.67 7.99
C ARG A 330 -5.61 16.33 7.39
N ALA A 331 -4.98 17.18 8.20
CA ALA A 331 -3.63 17.69 7.99
C ALA A 331 -2.82 17.60 9.28
N LEU A 332 -1.68 16.93 9.22
CA LEU A 332 -0.71 16.83 10.32
C LEU A 332 0.56 17.58 9.92
N LEU A 333 0.78 18.73 10.56
CA LEU A 333 1.90 19.61 10.27
C LEU A 333 2.86 19.53 11.45
N TRP A 334 3.94 18.77 11.28
CA TRP A 334 4.93 18.55 12.32
C TRP A 334 6.03 19.61 12.23
N SER A 335 6.55 20.06 13.36
CA SER A 335 7.67 20.99 13.41
C SER A 335 8.55 20.76 14.64
N ASN A 336 9.78 21.26 14.59
CA ASN A 336 10.65 21.39 15.77
C ASN A 336 10.46 22.73 16.50
N GLU A 337 9.70 23.65 15.90
CA GLU A 337 9.47 24.99 16.40
C GLU A 337 8.11 25.10 17.09
N ASN A 338 8.05 25.92 18.14
CA ASN A 338 6.81 26.21 18.82
C ASN A 338 5.98 27.17 17.96
N TYR A 339 4.77 26.77 17.61
CA TYR A 339 3.85 27.61 16.86
C TYR A 339 3.26 28.74 17.70
N ASP A 340 3.11 29.93 17.10
CA ASP A 340 2.30 30.99 17.69
C ASP A 340 0.80 30.69 17.52
N GLU A 341 0.22 30.15 18.58
CA GLU A 341 -1.21 29.87 18.69
C GLU A 341 -2.08 31.09 18.35
N SER A 342 -1.68 32.29 18.76
CA SER A 342 -2.48 33.50 18.51
C SER A 342 -2.51 33.89 17.02
N ALA A 343 -1.41 33.63 16.30
CA ALA A 343 -1.32 33.83 14.87
C ALA A 343 -2.17 32.80 14.10
N ILE A 344 -2.06 31.51 14.44
CA ILE A 344 -2.85 30.44 13.82
C ILE A 344 -4.35 30.65 14.03
N THR A 345 -4.75 31.14 15.21
CA THR A 345 -6.16 31.31 15.58
C THR A 345 -6.75 32.66 15.17
N HIS A 346 -5.94 33.57 14.65
CA HIS A 346 -6.35 34.95 14.40
C HIS A 346 -7.57 35.05 13.45
N GLY A 347 -8.65 35.67 13.95
CA GLY A 347 -9.87 35.90 13.18
C GLY A 347 -10.72 34.65 12.90
N LEU A 348 -10.46 33.54 13.61
CA LEU A 348 -11.31 32.34 13.60
C LEU A 348 -12.29 32.38 14.79
N GLU A 349 -13.51 31.91 14.56
CA GLU A 349 -14.47 31.65 15.64
C GLU A 349 -14.16 30.28 16.22
N LEU A 350 -13.63 30.26 17.44
CA LEU A 350 -13.20 29.06 18.13
C LEU A 350 -14.13 28.71 19.28
N ARG A 351 -14.49 27.44 19.40
CA ARG A 351 -15.05 26.87 20.63
C ARG A 351 -13.95 26.04 21.30
N PRO A 352 -13.40 26.45 22.45
CA PRO A 352 -12.45 25.62 23.18
C PRO A 352 -13.12 24.31 23.60
N TRP A 353 -12.33 23.26 23.76
CA TRP A 353 -12.78 22.03 24.42
C TRP A 353 -12.79 22.26 25.94
N ASP A 354 -13.71 23.09 26.39
CA ASP A 354 -14.02 23.32 27.80
C ASP A 354 -14.94 22.22 28.36
N SER A 355 -15.27 22.31 29.66
CA SER A 355 -16.14 21.33 30.32
C SER A 355 -17.51 21.18 29.63
N ASP A 356 -18.04 22.27 29.05
CA ASP A 356 -19.33 22.24 28.37
C ASP A 356 -19.25 21.44 27.06
N PHE A 357 -18.19 21.61 26.26
CA PHE A 357 -17.98 20.80 25.07
C PHE A 357 -17.66 19.34 25.42
N GLU A 358 -16.86 19.11 26.46
CA GLU A 358 -16.54 17.75 26.92
C GLU A 358 -17.78 17.01 27.43
N GLU A 359 -18.73 17.69 28.09
CA GLU A 359 -20.01 17.07 28.47
C GLU A 359 -20.88 16.76 27.25
N GLU A 360 -20.95 17.68 26.28
CA GLU A 360 -21.71 17.50 25.03
C GLU A 360 -21.19 16.33 24.19
N ALA A 361 -19.87 16.20 24.07
CA ALA A 361 -19.19 15.28 23.16
C ALA A 361 -18.29 14.25 23.88
N ALA A 362 -18.62 13.88 25.12
CA ALA A 362 -17.77 13.10 26.02
C ALA A 362 -17.12 11.86 25.39
N GLY A 363 -17.89 11.05 24.67
CA GLY A 363 -17.38 9.84 24.01
C GLY A 363 -16.34 10.13 22.94
N PHE A 364 -16.53 11.22 22.19
CA PHE A 364 -15.58 11.68 21.17
C PHE A 364 -14.32 12.28 21.82
N CYS A 365 -14.46 13.20 22.78
CA CYS A 365 -13.33 13.82 23.47
C CYS A 365 -12.44 12.77 24.16
N TRP A 366 -13.03 11.81 24.85
CA TRP A 366 -12.30 10.71 25.48
C TRP A 366 -11.55 9.84 24.45
N GLY A 367 -12.23 9.42 23.38
CA GLY A 367 -11.61 8.64 22.30
C GLY A 367 -10.49 9.40 21.56
N PHE A 368 -10.65 10.71 21.39
CA PHE A 368 -9.66 11.56 20.75
C PHE A 368 -8.41 11.72 21.64
N ASN A 369 -8.59 12.11 22.90
CA ASN A 369 -7.49 12.34 23.83
C ASN A 369 -6.68 11.07 24.13
N THR A 370 -7.33 9.89 24.13
CA THR A 370 -6.64 8.61 24.34
C THR A 370 -5.74 8.20 23.17
N ARG A 371 -6.05 8.61 21.93
CA ARG A 371 -5.25 8.25 20.75
C ARG A 371 -4.24 9.30 20.33
N PHE A 372 -4.54 10.58 20.54
CA PHE A 372 -3.76 11.68 19.97
C PHE A 372 -2.96 12.48 21.00
N PHE A 373 -2.94 12.09 22.28
CA PHE A 373 -2.18 12.73 23.38
C PHE A 373 -2.49 14.22 23.61
N ARG A 374 -1.86 14.81 24.64
CA ARG A 374 -2.11 16.17 25.18
C ARG A 374 -1.89 17.28 24.14
N GLY A 375 -2.63 18.37 24.25
CA GLY A 375 -2.53 19.57 23.43
C GLY A 375 -3.77 20.45 23.61
N THR A 376 -3.70 21.72 23.22
CA THR A 376 -4.86 22.62 23.24
C THR A 376 -5.78 22.29 22.07
N CYS A 377 -7.06 22.04 22.33
CA CYS A 377 -8.02 21.64 21.31
C CYS A 377 -9.14 22.69 21.15
N TYR A 378 -9.46 22.99 19.89
CA TYR A 378 -10.53 23.88 19.49
C TYR A 378 -11.43 23.21 18.46
N GLN A 379 -12.72 23.52 18.53
CA GLN A 379 -13.68 23.22 17.49
C GLN A 379 -13.94 24.47 16.65
N ILE A 380 -13.82 24.33 15.32
CA ILE A 380 -14.00 25.41 14.33
C ILE A 380 -15.14 25.01 13.41
N TYR A 381 -16.23 25.75 13.41
CA TYR A 381 -17.43 25.42 12.62
C TYR A 381 -17.33 26.00 11.21
N SER A 382 -17.90 25.27 10.24
CA SER A 382 -18.05 25.77 8.87
C SER A 382 -19.06 26.92 8.82
N LYS A 383 -18.78 27.94 8.01
CA LYS A 383 -19.75 29.01 7.71
C LYS A 383 -20.78 28.62 6.66
N ILE A 384 -20.56 27.48 5.99
CA ILE A 384 -21.47 26.95 4.96
C ILE A 384 -22.47 25.97 5.55
N ASP A 385 -22.01 25.05 6.40
CA ASP A 385 -22.87 24.10 7.12
C ASP A 385 -22.49 24.11 8.61
N PRO A 386 -23.34 24.65 9.51
CA PRO A 386 -23.01 24.79 10.93
C PRO A 386 -22.88 23.44 11.65
N TYR A 387 -23.28 22.33 11.03
CA TYR A 387 -23.12 20.98 11.58
C TYR A 387 -21.81 20.29 11.17
N GLU A 388 -21.05 20.90 10.25
CA GLU A 388 -19.70 20.49 9.92
C GLU A 388 -18.67 21.32 10.68
N SER A 389 -17.60 20.66 11.16
CA SER A 389 -16.57 21.35 11.91
C SER A 389 -15.21 20.65 11.84
N LEU A 390 -14.15 21.44 12.03
CA LEU A 390 -12.78 20.97 12.19
C LEU A 390 -12.39 20.95 13.67
N THR A 391 -11.66 19.94 14.09
CA THR A 391 -10.89 19.98 15.34
C THR A 391 -9.49 20.44 15.01
N LEU A 392 -9.09 21.57 15.60
CA LEU A 392 -7.71 22.05 15.62
C LEU A 392 -7.07 21.63 16.94
N ARG A 393 -6.00 20.84 16.87
CA ARG A 393 -5.16 20.47 18.02
C ARG A 393 -3.78 21.09 17.82
N MET A 394 -3.28 21.76 18.84
CA MET A 394 -1.93 22.32 18.87
C MET A 394 -1.13 21.65 20.00
N SER A 395 0.00 21.05 19.65
CA SER A 395 1.02 20.54 20.57
C SER A 395 2.38 21.15 20.23
N ASP A 396 3.35 20.96 21.13
CA ASP A 396 4.70 21.52 21.01
C ASP A 396 5.41 21.16 19.70
N ASP A 397 5.04 20.02 19.08
CA ASP A 397 5.68 19.45 17.90
C ASP A 397 4.74 19.31 16.70
N CYS A 398 3.47 19.68 16.82
CA CYS A 398 2.48 19.45 15.77
C CYS A 398 1.26 20.37 15.84
N VAL A 399 0.85 20.87 14.67
CA VAL A 399 -0.50 21.39 14.43
C VAL A 399 -1.28 20.34 13.67
N SER A 400 -2.33 19.81 14.30
CA SER A 400 -3.22 18.82 13.69
C SER A 400 -4.59 19.44 13.40
N ILE A 401 -5.05 19.29 12.16
CA ILE A 401 -6.36 19.75 11.70
C ILE A 401 -7.14 18.53 11.23
N TYR A 402 -8.30 18.27 11.81
CA TYR A 402 -9.13 17.10 11.49
C TYR A 402 -10.55 17.50 11.15
N LYS A 403 -11.15 16.93 10.10
CA LYS A 403 -12.60 17.03 9.86
C LYS A 403 -13.33 16.03 10.76
N THR A 404 -13.83 16.51 11.89
CA THR A 404 -14.40 15.68 12.96
C THR A 404 -15.91 15.80 13.08
N GLY A 405 -16.47 16.99 12.83
CA GLY A 405 -17.92 17.22 12.84
C GLY A 405 -18.53 16.95 11.47
N ARG A 406 -19.59 16.15 11.43
CA ARG A 406 -20.39 15.88 10.24
C ARG A 406 -21.86 16.12 10.52
N ARG A 407 -22.56 16.66 9.54
CA ARG A 407 -24.02 16.75 9.59
C ARG A 407 -24.63 15.35 9.69
N ALA A 408 -25.45 15.15 10.70
CA ALA A 408 -26.25 13.94 10.87
C ALA A 408 -27.70 14.32 11.19
N GLU A 409 -28.62 13.39 10.94
CA GLU A 409 -30.03 13.55 11.26
C GLU A 409 -30.53 12.36 12.07
N ARG A 410 -31.22 12.63 13.18
CA ARG A 410 -31.89 11.62 14.00
C ARG A 410 -33.27 12.12 14.37
N ASN A 411 -34.30 11.33 14.03
CA ASN A 411 -35.70 11.67 14.29
C ASN A 411 -36.11 13.06 13.76
N GLY A 412 -35.66 13.43 12.55
CA GLY A 412 -35.99 14.73 11.95
C GLY A 412 -35.21 15.93 12.52
N LYS A 413 -34.29 15.71 13.47
CA LYS A 413 -33.43 16.76 14.02
C LYS A 413 -32.02 16.62 13.48
N THR A 414 -31.52 17.69 12.88
CA THR A 414 -30.12 17.78 12.45
C THR A 414 -29.23 18.11 13.64
N TYR A 415 -28.09 17.43 13.74
CA TYR A 415 -27.09 17.62 14.79
C TYR A 415 -25.68 17.38 14.24
N SER A 416 -24.68 17.85 14.98
CA SER A 416 -23.28 17.57 14.69
C SER A 416 -22.90 16.20 15.26
N TYR A 417 -22.55 15.26 14.38
CA TYR A 417 -21.97 13.99 14.79
C TYR A 417 -20.44 14.10 14.75
N TYR A 418 -19.81 13.97 15.91
CA TYR A 418 -18.36 13.96 16.03
C TYR A 418 -17.82 12.54 15.93
N SER A 419 -16.89 12.32 15.02
CA SER A 419 -16.21 11.04 14.87
C SER A 419 -14.70 11.22 14.78
N MET A 420 -13.98 10.18 15.18
CA MET A 420 -12.55 10.11 14.90
C MET A 420 -12.31 10.11 13.37
N PRO A 421 -11.26 10.80 12.90
CA PRO A 421 -10.92 10.93 11.48
C PRO A 421 -10.54 9.60 10.82
#